data_AF-A0A1Y2J4N7-F1
#
_entry.id   AF-A0A1Y2J4N7-F1
#
_cell.length_a   1.000
_cell.length_b   1.000
_cell.length_c   1.000
_cell.angle_alpha   90.00
_cell.angle_beta   90.00
_cell.angle_gamma   90.00
#
_symmetry.space_group_name_H-M   'P 1'
#
loop_
_entity.id
_entity.type
_entity.pdbx_description
1 polymer ?
#
loop_
_entity_poly.entity_id
_entity_poly.type
_entity_poly.pdbx_seq_one_letter_code
_entity_poly.pdbx_strand_id
1 'polypeptide(L)'
;MTPCKLELDVLPLDTVDMYGEPDKNSAYSLSGHVEVKLTPPTSLLSDPPASEERFSLESLVLTFEGQSELLAPGTGYAACRLIEFSQELIQNGPVEIGHYWDENLRDPQRWLITFNLAIPGWLPPTCNTLYGDRMREEPEVSYRLSAKATYRDMRPGSSKSLRSMCYGYSNLPSTQTTTSPASPVRINRYALPPPQHTLASSEFPRYPFHSVEFAGSVTGPSNSRVPADVLSKLRVLAYIPEHIPMDSKTFPLYLRLRPEGLTAEERKRLRVPKFAVSATQTELSRSSISKTYAEKWPVPPPSEQPPKKALRARRTDVREYECGLLLSAPPSTSAKNTYSILPTDFPDYFSLHDTTSDTGGFADAAFDDPNTWVQMRLDVPFRDVLVNKDQLEQYEDMPLPKLRPSERGPLLSVVHALDVVFICSYDSLEGGASGADGATDELRLTLPLSFVRMPRRNPYHSTTELPGVDSREAMLSPPISPYSVALPAYNQLYYSNGTLREDPTPLPRYTRNPEDAEDPPLPPVVCKQTPPTKLPLSPSAETTGTDSITTRA
;
A
#
# COMPACT_ATOMS: atom_id res chain seq x y z
N MET A 1 37.80 -17.19 28.78
CA MET A 1 37.80 -17.09 27.30
C MET A 1 36.40 -17.37 26.83
N THR A 2 35.79 -16.40 26.17
CA THR A 2 34.53 -16.57 25.44
C THR A 2 34.87 -17.15 24.07
N PRO A 3 34.24 -18.26 23.66
CA PRO A 3 34.46 -18.83 22.33
C PRO A 3 34.01 -17.85 21.25
N CYS A 4 34.49 -18.04 20.03
CA CYS A 4 33.98 -17.26 18.92
C CYS A 4 32.50 -17.46 18.68
N LYS A 5 31.90 -16.38 18.21
CA LYS A 5 30.46 -16.27 18.06
C LYS A 5 30.15 -15.94 16.62
N LEU A 6 29.28 -16.76 16.04
CA LEU A 6 28.66 -16.49 14.75
C LEU A 6 27.40 -15.64 14.97
N GLU A 7 27.42 -14.44 14.43
CA GLU A 7 26.32 -13.47 14.49
C GLU A 7 25.73 -13.26 13.09
N LEU A 8 24.45 -12.92 13.02
CA LEU A 8 23.74 -12.69 11.77
C LEU A 8 23.08 -11.32 11.81
N ASP A 9 23.19 -10.59 10.71
CA ASP A 9 22.42 -9.37 10.47
C ASP A 9 21.76 -9.44 9.09
N VAL A 10 20.50 -8.99 8.99
CA VAL A 10 19.76 -8.94 7.73
C VAL A 10 19.70 -7.50 7.23
N LEU A 11 20.24 -7.28 6.03
CA LEU A 11 20.37 -5.98 5.39
C LEU A 11 19.53 -5.96 4.10
N PRO A 12 18.24 -5.60 4.16
CA PRO A 12 17.45 -5.35 2.95
C PRO A 12 18.00 -4.11 2.21
N LEU A 13 18.06 -4.17 0.88
CA LEU A 13 18.61 -3.06 0.07
C LEU A 13 17.66 -1.86 -0.01
N ASP A 14 16.35 -2.11 -0.11
CA ASP A 14 15.36 -1.08 -0.40
C ASP A 14 14.01 -1.31 0.27
N THR A 15 13.14 -0.31 0.16
CA THR A 15 11.71 -0.42 0.46
C THR A 15 10.95 -1.05 -0.71
N VAL A 16 9.86 -1.74 -0.43
CA VAL A 16 9.02 -2.35 -1.48
C VAL A 16 7.94 -1.35 -1.88
N ASP A 17 8.10 -0.73 -3.04
CA ASP A 17 7.13 0.22 -3.59
C ASP A 17 6.16 -0.50 -4.54
N MET A 18 4.91 -0.64 -4.09
CA MET A 18 3.83 -1.26 -4.85
C MET A 18 3.02 -0.21 -5.59
N TYR A 19 2.66 -0.48 -6.84
CA TYR A 19 1.94 0.46 -7.69
C TYR A 19 0.58 -0.10 -8.09
N GLY A 20 -0.46 0.73 -7.95
CA GLY A 20 -1.85 0.37 -8.24
C GLY A 20 -2.55 -0.37 -7.09
N GLU A 21 -3.72 -0.91 -7.43
CA GLU A 21 -4.57 -1.65 -6.51
C GLU A 21 -3.91 -2.95 -6.03
N PRO A 22 -4.25 -3.44 -4.82
CA PRO A 22 -3.75 -4.73 -4.35
C PRO A 22 -4.18 -5.88 -5.26
N ASP A 23 -3.23 -6.71 -5.69
CA ASP A 23 -3.47 -7.84 -6.60
C ASP A 23 -2.80 -9.12 -6.10
N LYS A 24 -3.57 -10.21 -6.04
CA LYS A 24 -3.13 -11.55 -5.62
C LYS A 24 -2.12 -12.17 -6.57
N ASN A 25 -2.19 -11.80 -7.84
CA ASN A 25 -1.40 -12.42 -8.90
C ASN A 25 -0.11 -11.65 -9.21
N SER A 26 0.11 -10.53 -8.52
CA SER A 26 1.32 -9.72 -8.65
C SER A 26 2.32 -10.06 -7.54
N ALA A 27 3.61 -9.87 -7.83
CA ALA A 27 4.68 -10.00 -6.86
C ALA A 27 5.75 -8.93 -7.10
N TYR A 28 6.40 -8.51 -6.02
CA TYR A 28 7.44 -7.47 -6.00
C TYR A 28 8.73 -8.08 -5.46
N SER A 29 9.88 -7.67 -5.97
CA SER A 29 11.17 -8.17 -5.49
C SER A 29 11.62 -7.41 -4.25
N LEU A 30 11.99 -8.15 -3.20
CA LEU A 30 12.74 -7.64 -2.04
C LEU A 30 14.10 -8.35 -2.02
N SER A 31 15.15 -7.61 -2.36
CA SER A 31 16.51 -8.11 -2.39
C SER A 31 17.36 -7.50 -1.27
N GLY A 32 18.43 -8.20 -0.93
CA GLY A 32 19.34 -7.79 0.13
C GLY A 32 20.42 -8.81 0.40
N HIS A 33 21.07 -8.67 1.55
CA HIS A 33 22.09 -9.60 2.01
C HIS A 33 21.86 -10.00 3.46
N VAL A 34 22.22 -11.24 3.80
CA VAL A 34 22.45 -11.67 5.18
C VAL A 34 23.95 -11.59 5.44
N GLU A 35 24.34 -10.74 6.37
CA GLU A 35 25.71 -10.59 6.83
C GLU A 35 25.97 -11.63 7.93
N VAL A 36 26.85 -12.59 7.65
CA VAL A 36 27.35 -13.55 8.63
C VAL A 36 28.63 -12.96 9.22
N LYS A 37 28.63 -12.69 10.52
CA LYS A 37 29.79 -12.14 11.25
C LYS A 37 30.42 -13.22 12.10
N LEU A 38 31.74 -13.33 12.01
CA LEU A 38 32.52 -14.10 12.96
C LEU A 38 33.28 -13.14 13.87
N THR A 39 32.91 -13.14 15.15
CA THR A 39 33.52 -12.29 16.17
C THR A 39 34.64 -13.04 16.88
N PRO A 40 35.86 -12.48 17.00
CA PRO A 40 37.01 -13.15 17.59
C PRO A 40 36.79 -13.50 19.07
N PRO A 41 37.57 -14.43 19.63
CA PRO A 41 37.34 -14.91 20.98
C PRO A 41 37.87 -13.84 21.93
N THR A 42 37.07 -13.43 22.90
CA THR A 42 37.47 -12.41 23.86
C THR A 42 38.03 -13.05 25.14
N SER A 43 39.12 -12.49 25.65
CA SER A 43 39.79 -12.93 26.88
C SER A 43 40.10 -11.72 27.74
N LEU A 44 39.71 -11.75 29.01
CA LEU A 44 39.86 -10.62 29.93
C LEU A 44 41.27 -10.49 30.52
N LEU A 45 42.12 -11.53 30.39
CA LEU A 45 43.37 -11.66 31.15
C LEU A 45 44.62 -11.83 30.27
N SER A 46 44.47 -12.10 28.98
CA SER A 46 45.59 -12.32 28.05
C SER A 46 45.10 -12.19 26.61
N ASP A 47 45.97 -11.72 25.71
CA ASP A 47 45.70 -11.82 24.28
C ASP A 47 45.59 -13.29 23.87
N PRO A 48 44.47 -13.71 23.25
CA PRO A 48 44.34 -15.07 22.77
C PRO A 48 45.43 -15.38 21.75
N PRO A 49 46.07 -16.57 21.80
CA PRO A 49 47.07 -16.96 20.81
C PRO A 49 46.43 -17.05 19.42
N ALA A 50 47.26 -16.87 18.39
CA ALA A 50 46.83 -17.06 17.01
C ALA A 50 46.16 -18.43 16.85
N SER A 51 44.92 -18.42 16.35
CA SER A 51 44.12 -19.63 16.24
C SER A 51 43.27 -19.60 14.98
N GLU A 52 43.19 -20.76 14.33
CA GLU A 52 42.31 -20.95 13.20
C GLU A 52 40.93 -21.37 13.67
N GLU A 53 39.92 -20.73 13.12
CA GLU A 53 38.53 -21.09 13.35
C GLU A 53 37.85 -21.45 12.06
N ARG A 54 37.10 -22.56 12.13
CA ARG A 54 36.34 -23.08 11.01
C ARG A 54 34.97 -23.51 11.51
N PHE A 55 33.95 -23.01 10.87
CA PHE A 55 32.56 -23.37 11.10
C PHE A 55 32.00 -23.94 9.80
N SER A 56 31.23 -25.01 9.89
CA SER A 56 30.43 -25.54 8.78
C SER A 56 29.03 -24.99 8.92
N LEU A 57 28.65 -24.05 8.06
CA LEU A 57 27.31 -23.47 8.00
C LEU A 57 26.39 -24.43 7.23
N GLU A 58 25.55 -25.16 7.97
CA GLU A 58 24.72 -26.23 7.43
C GLU A 58 23.41 -25.73 6.82
N SER A 59 22.82 -24.69 7.41
CA SER A 59 21.63 -24.04 6.88
C SER A 59 21.59 -22.55 7.22
N LEU A 60 20.94 -21.78 6.36
CA LEU A 60 20.63 -20.37 6.56
C LEU A 60 19.23 -20.10 6.00
N VAL A 61 18.26 -20.02 6.91
CA VAL A 61 16.86 -19.78 6.59
C VAL A 61 16.53 -18.31 6.79
N LEU A 62 16.12 -17.61 5.74
CA LEU A 62 15.55 -16.28 5.80
C LEU A 62 14.03 -16.38 5.92
N THR A 63 13.41 -15.69 6.87
CA THR A 63 11.96 -15.64 7.06
C THR A 63 11.45 -14.23 6.87
N PHE A 64 10.46 -14.07 5.99
CA PHE A 64 9.66 -12.85 5.85
C PHE A 64 8.35 -13.02 6.61
N GLU A 65 8.02 -12.03 7.42
CA GLU A 65 6.79 -12.00 8.21
C GLU A 65 6.12 -10.64 8.07
N GLY A 66 4.81 -10.65 7.87
CA GLY A 66 3.94 -9.48 7.91
C GLY A 66 2.84 -9.67 8.94
N GLN A 67 2.56 -8.63 9.70
CA GLN A 67 1.52 -8.65 10.73
C GLN A 67 0.80 -7.32 10.82
N SER A 68 -0.38 -7.36 11.44
CA SER A 68 -1.09 -6.17 11.87
C SER A 68 -1.37 -6.23 13.37
N GLU A 69 -0.96 -5.20 14.10
CA GLU A 69 -1.18 -5.02 15.53
C GLU A 69 -1.81 -3.63 15.75
N LEU A 70 -3.05 -3.60 16.22
CA LEU A 70 -3.77 -2.37 16.49
C LEU A 70 -4.07 -2.29 17.98
N LEU A 71 -3.64 -1.22 18.61
CA LEU A 71 -4.15 -0.82 19.91
C LEU A 71 -5.15 0.31 19.70
N ALA A 72 -6.36 0.26 20.24
CA ALA A 72 -7.27 1.40 20.18
C ALA A 72 -8.16 1.49 21.44
N PRO A 73 -8.52 2.71 21.91
CA PRO A 73 -9.30 2.88 23.14
C PRO A 73 -10.62 2.11 23.15
N GLY A 74 -11.30 2.00 22.00
CA GLY A 74 -12.60 1.34 21.90
C GLY A 74 -12.55 -0.17 21.68
N THR A 75 -11.41 -0.73 21.24
CA THR A 75 -11.29 -2.16 20.92
C THR A 75 -10.20 -2.89 21.70
N GLY A 76 -9.40 -2.18 22.49
CA GLY A 76 -8.22 -2.73 23.16
C GLY A 76 -7.14 -3.14 22.15
N TYR A 77 -6.28 -4.07 22.58
CA TYR A 77 -5.24 -4.66 21.73
C TYR A 77 -5.81 -5.76 20.83
N ALA A 78 -5.45 -5.69 19.55
CA ALA A 78 -5.82 -6.66 18.54
C ALA A 78 -4.60 -6.97 17.65
N ALA A 79 -4.46 -8.23 17.25
CA ALA A 79 -3.33 -8.66 16.45
C ALA A 79 -3.73 -9.75 15.45
N CYS A 80 -3.15 -9.70 14.25
CA CYS A 80 -3.27 -10.75 13.26
C CYS A 80 -1.98 -10.90 12.45
N ARG A 81 -1.71 -12.13 12.04
CA ARG A 81 -0.63 -12.48 11.11
C ARG A 81 -1.18 -12.31 9.69
N LEU A 82 -0.47 -11.55 8.86
CA LEU A 82 -0.85 -11.32 7.46
C LEU A 82 -0.19 -12.33 6.53
N ILE A 83 1.10 -12.59 6.75
CA ILE A 83 1.90 -13.50 5.93
C ILE A 83 3.11 -13.99 6.71
N GLU A 84 3.53 -15.24 6.48
CA GLU A 84 4.78 -15.80 7.00
C GLU A 84 5.30 -16.83 5.98
N PHE A 85 6.51 -16.63 5.46
CA PHE A 85 7.18 -17.64 4.63
C PHE A 85 8.70 -17.58 4.78
N SER A 86 9.37 -18.68 4.46
CA SER A 86 10.81 -18.84 4.63
C SER A 86 11.49 -19.33 3.36
N GLN A 87 12.73 -18.90 3.13
CA GLN A 87 13.60 -19.30 2.02
C GLN A 87 14.94 -19.80 2.59
N GLU A 88 15.34 -21.01 2.19
CA GLU A 88 16.68 -21.54 2.45
C GLU A 88 17.68 -20.90 1.47
N LEU A 89 18.68 -20.20 1.99
CA LEU A 89 19.70 -19.50 1.19
C LEU A 89 20.87 -20.43 0.82
N ILE A 90 21.10 -21.50 1.59
CA ILE A 90 22.18 -22.47 1.35
C ILE A 90 21.58 -23.75 0.77
N GLN A 91 21.64 -23.88 -0.55
CA GLN A 91 21.00 -24.99 -1.27
C GLN A 91 21.99 -26.08 -1.72
N ASN A 92 23.27 -25.74 -1.85
CA ASN A 92 24.29 -26.61 -2.45
C ASN A 92 25.14 -27.36 -1.40
N GLY A 93 24.56 -27.64 -0.23
CA GLY A 93 25.23 -28.27 0.90
C GLY A 93 25.96 -27.29 1.83
N PRO A 94 26.55 -27.79 2.93
CA PRO A 94 27.17 -26.95 3.95
C PRO A 94 28.31 -26.09 3.40
N VAL A 95 28.41 -24.85 3.86
CA VAL A 95 29.46 -23.90 3.47
C VAL A 95 30.46 -23.76 4.60
N GLU A 96 31.74 -23.99 4.33
CA GLU A 96 32.79 -23.75 5.31
C GLU A 96 33.11 -22.25 5.41
N ILE A 97 33.00 -21.72 6.63
CA ILE A 97 33.30 -20.35 6.98
C ILE A 97 34.46 -20.41 7.96
N GLY A 98 35.60 -19.82 7.61
CA GLY A 98 36.76 -19.85 8.48
C GLY A 98 37.62 -18.60 8.38
N HIS A 99 38.34 -18.32 9.46
CA HIS A 99 39.32 -17.26 9.53
C HIS A 99 40.48 -17.65 10.43
N TYR A 100 41.65 -17.15 10.07
CA TYR A 100 42.85 -17.26 10.87
C TYR A 100 43.04 -15.96 11.66
N TRP A 101 42.88 -16.04 12.98
CA TRP A 101 43.06 -14.89 13.86
C TRP A 101 44.55 -14.66 14.11
N ASP A 102 45.09 -13.57 13.57
CA ASP A 102 46.43 -13.06 13.90
C ASP A 102 46.32 -11.97 14.99
N GLU A 103 47.39 -11.75 15.76
CA GLU A 103 47.43 -10.78 16.86
C GLU A 103 47.06 -9.35 16.39
N ASN A 104 47.31 -9.04 15.12
CA ASN A 104 47.06 -7.75 14.49
C ASN A 104 45.68 -7.60 13.83
N LEU A 105 44.91 -8.68 13.66
CA LEU A 105 43.65 -8.69 12.90
C LEU A 105 42.49 -9.13 13.79
N ARG A 106 41.95 -8.19 14.59
CA ARG A 106 40.80 -8.43 15.48
C ARG A 106 39.48 -7.88 14.95
N ASP A 107 39.45 -7.44 13.69
CA ASP A 107 38.21 -7.00 13.08
C ASP A 107 37.30 -8.20 12.77
N PRO A 108 36.00 -8.12 13.10
CA PRO A 108 35.05 -9.17 12.77
C PRO A 108 35.04 -9.46 11.27
N GLN A 109 35.19 -10.73 10.90
CA GLN A 109 35.10 -11.16 9.52
C GLN A 109 33.65 -11.29 9.08
N ARG A 110 33.38 -10.95 7.82
CA ARG A 110 32.03 -10.78 7.29
C ARG A 110 31.89 -11.52 5.98
N TRP A 111 30.82 -12.28 5.84
CA TRP A 111 30.37 -12.87 4.59
C TRP A 111 28.99 -12.34 4.25
N LEU A 112 28.78 -11.95 2.99
CA LEU A 112 27.50 -11.42 2.53
C LEU A 112 26.81 -12.46 1.64
N ILE A 113 25.68 -12.97 2.11
CA ILE A 113 24.87 -13.95 1.37
C ILE A 113 23.67 -13.22 0.79
N THR A 114 23.60 -13.09 -0.53
CA THR A 114 22.51 -12.41 -1.25
C THR A 114 21.19 -13.18 -1.15
N PHE A 115 20.08 -12.45 -1.08
CA PHE A 115 18.74 -13.02 -1.24
C PHE A 115 17.89 -12.17 -2.19
N ASN A 116 16.85 -12.81 -2.75
CA ASN A 116 15.81 -12.14 -3.52
C ASN A 116 14.47 -12.85 -3.25
N LEU A 117 13.56 -12.17 -2.55
CA LEU A 117 12.25 -12.68 -2.16
C LEU A 117 11.17 -12.09 -3.06
N ALA A 118 10.21 -12.93 -3.47
CA ALA A 118 8.99 -12.49 -4.15
C ALA A 118 7.92 -12.13 -3.10
N ILE A 119 7.69 -10.84 -2.91
CA ILE A 119 6.70 -10.27 -1.97
C ILE A 119 5.35 -10.17 -2.67
N PRO A 120 4.29 -10.82 -2.16
CA PRO A 120 2.97 -10.76 -2.80
C PRO A 120 2.42 -9.33 -2.88
N GLY A 121 1.92 -8.94 -4.04
CA GLY A 121 1.48 -7.58 -4.31
C GLY A 121 0.09 -7.23 -3.77
N TRP A 122 -0.56 -8.12 -3.02
CA TRP A 122 -1.79 -7.83 -2.30
C TRP A 122 -1.56 -7.25 -0.91
N LEU A 123 -0.32 -7.30 -0.40
CA LEU A 123 -0.03 -6.88 0.96
C LEU A 123 -0.38 -5.40 1.18
N PRO A 124 -1.00 -5.05 2.33
CA PRO A 124 -1.26 -3.65 2.66
C PRO A 124 0.04 -2.88 2.86
N PRO A 125 0.07 -1.57 2.60
CA PRO A 125 1.23 -0.74 2.91
C PRO A 125 1.57 -0.79 4.41
N THR A 126 2.84 -0.61 4.72
CA THR A 126 3.28 -0.31 6.09
C THR A 126 2.61 0.99 6.54
N CYS A 127 1.87 0.91 7.65
CA CYS A 127 1.18 2.04 8.24
C CYS A 127 1.52 2.14 9.73
N ASN A 128 1.71 3.37 10.19
CA ASN A 128 1.90 3.66 11.61
C ASN A 128 0.58 4.13 12.22
N THR A 129 0.24 3.57 13.37
CA THR A 129 -0.82 4.13 14.20
C THR A 129 -0.20 4.70 15.46
N LEU A 130 -0.66 5.88 15.84
CA LEU A 130 -0.17 6.56 17.03
C LEU A 130 -0.90 6.11 18.31
N TYR A 131 -1.64 5.01 18.32
CA TYR A 131 -2.32 4.59 19.54
C TYR A 131 -1.32 3.92 20.50
N GLY A 132 -0.94 4.57 21.60
CA GLY A 132 -0.03 4.02 22.61
C GLY A 132 0.90 5.05 23.27
N ASP A 133 1.92 4.55 23.97
CA ASP A 133 2.94 5.37 24.68
C ASP A 133 3.54 6.44 23.75
N ARG A 134 3.49 7.69 24.23
CA ARG A 134 3.56 8.95 23.46
C ARG A 134 4.85 9.16 22.68
N MET A 135 5.86 8.35 22.96
CA MET A 135 7.21 8.50 22.43
C MET A 135 7.52 7.57 21.25
N ARG A 136 6.64 6.60 20.93
CA ARG A 136 6.91 5.60 19.89
C ARG A 136 5.72 5.42 18.95
N GLU A 137 5.88 5.90 17.71
CA GLU A 137 5.05 5.45 16.59
C GLU A 137 5.31 3.95 16.37
N GLU A 138 4.40 3.09 16.84
CA GLU A 138 4.44 1.67 16.53
C GLU A 138 3.56 1.37 15.29
N PRO A 139 4.07 0.59 14.32
CA PRO A 139 3.35 0.29 13.09
C PRO A 139 2.09 -0.53 13.38
N GLU A 140 0.95 -0.13 12.81
CA GLU A 140 -0.22 -1.01 12.78
C GLU A 140 0.05 -2.16 11.85
N VAL A 141 0.51 -1.91 10.63
CA VAL A 141 0.91 -2.95 9.67
C VAL A 141 2.43 -2.89 9.55
N SER A 142 3.09 -3.99 9.87
CA SER A 142 4.56 -4.09 9.84
C SER A 142 5.03 -5.36 9.14
N TYR A 143 6.21 -5.25 8.53
CA TYR A 143 6.90 -6.35 7.89
C TYR A 143 8.33 -6.42 8.40
N ARG A 144 8.88 -7.63 8.44
CA ARG A 144 10.24 -7.87 8.92
C ARG A 144 10.86 -9.10 8.27
N LEU A 145 12.18 -9.06 8.22
CA LEU A 145 13.03 -10.20 7.88
C LEU A 145 13.77 -10.68 9.13
N SER A 146 13.89 -11.99 9.26
CA SER A 146 14.76 -12.61 10.27
C SER A 146 15.50 -13.78 9.64
N ALA A 147 16.76 -13.96 10.01
CA ALA A 147 17.57 -15.08 9.55
C ALA A 147 17.85 -16.03 10.72
N LYS A 148 17.89 -17.33 10.43
CA LYS A 148 18.32 -18.38 11.35
C LYS A 148 19.38 -19.23 10.66
N ALA A 149 20.55 -19.32 11.27
CA ALA A 149 21.61 -20.21 10.82
C ALA A 149 21.72 -21.42 11.73
N THR A 150 22.02 -22.57 11.13
CA THR A 150 22.46 -23.78 11.82
C THR A 150 23.87 -24.07 11.38
N TYR A 151 24.80 -24.23 12.33
CA TYR A 151 26.22 -24.39 12.03
C TYR A 151 26.90 -25.36 13.01
N ARG A 152 28.04 -25.90 12.62
CA ARG A 152 28.90 -26.77 13.45
C ARG A 152 30.29 -26.18 13.56
N ASP A 153 30.88 -26.26 14.75
CA ASP A 153 32.31 -25.95 14.94
C ASP A 153 33.13 -27.14 14.40
N MET A 154 34.05 -26.85 13.49
CA MET A 154 34.93 -27.84 12.86
C MET A 154 36.26 -27.99 13.58
N ARG A 155 36.49 -27.29 14.71
CA ARG A 155 37.71 -27.46 15.50
C ARG A 155 37.86 -28.92 15.95
N PRO A 156 38.98 -29.58 15.62
CA PRO A 156 39.26 -30.92 16.11
C PRO A 156 39.57 -30.87 17.61
N GLY A 157 38.60 -31.25 18.45
CA GLY A 157 38.81 -31.91 19.74
C GLY A 157 39.73 -31.28 20.79
N SER A 158 39.91 -29.95 20.86
CA SER A 158 40.76 -29.33 21.91
C SER A 158 40.02 -29.00 23.22
N SER A 159 38.71 -29.26 23.33
CA SER A 159 37.98 -29.04 24.59
C SER A 159 38.16 -30.23 25.53
N LYS A 160 39.31 -30.29 26.22
CA LYS A 160 39.48 -31.11 27.43
C LYS A 160 38.71 -30.47 28.59
N SER A 161 37.38 -30.33 28.46
CA SER A 161 36.55 -29.96 29.58
C SER A 161 36.51 -31.14 30.55
N LEU A 162 37.02 -30.96 31.77
CA LEU A 162 37.01 -31.97 32.84
C LEU A 162 35.59 -32.50 33.14
N ARG A 163 34.53 -31.79 32.70
CA ARG A 163 33.14 -32.24 32.81
C ARG A 163 32.80 -33.42 31.88
N SER A 164 33.60 -33.67 30.84
CA SER A 164 33.41 -34.78 29.90
C SER A 164 33.82 -36.14 30.48
N MET A 165 34.50 -36.20 31.64
CA MET A 165 34.93 -37.48 32.24
C MET A 165 33.83 -38.24 32.97
N CYS A 166 32.77 -37.56 33.45
CA CYS A 166 31.75 -38.22 34.29
C CYS A 166 30.49 -38.66 33.54
N TYR A 167 30.33 -38.23 32.28
CA TYR A 167 29.19 -38.59 31.45
C TYR A 167 29.75 -38.97 30.07
N GLY A 168 29.82 -40.27 29.77
CA GLY A 168 30.37 -40.83 28.52
C GLY A 168 29.59 -40.47 27.23
N TYR A 169 29.04 -39.26 27.15
CA TYR A 169 28.46 -38.70 25.94
C TYR A 169 29.59 -38.13 25.08
N SER A 170 29.66 -38.68 23.88
CA SER A 170 30.65 -38.50 22.82
C SER A 170 30.97 -37.05 22.45
N ASN A 171 32.24 -36.84 22.06
CA ASN A 171 32.83 -35.67 21.39
C ASN A 171 32.22 -35.35 20.00
N LEU A 172 30.91 -35.50 19.82
CA LEU A 172 30.25 -35.13 18.57
C LEU A 172 30.24 -33.61 18.45
N PRO A 173 30.59 -33.03 17.29
CA PRO A 173 30.43 -31.60 17.03
C PRO A 173 28.98 -31.21 17.31
N SER A 174 28.77 -30.41 18.35
CA SER A 174 27.42 -29.96 18.68
C SER A 174 26.96 -28.98 17.62
N THR A 175 25.88 -29.31 16.93
CA THR A 175 25.17 -28.36 16.08
C THR A 175 24.71 -27.18 16.93
N GLN A 176 25.01 -25.98 16.47
CA GLN A 176 24.62 -24.72 17.10
C GLN A 176 23.66 -23.97 16.18
N THR A 177 22.83 -23.11 16.78
CA THR A 177 21.93 -22.25 16.03
C THR A 177 22.10 -20.82 16.48
N THR A 178 22.09 -19.88 15.54
CA THR A 178 22.05 -18.44 15.82
C THR A 178 20.94 -17.79 15.00
N THR A 179 20.41 -16.68 15.50
CA THR A 179 19.31 -15.96 14.87
C THR A 179 19.66 -14.48 14.79
N SER A 180 19.34 -13.85 13.67
CA SER A 180 19.46 -12.41 13.55
C SER A 180 18.38 -11.70 14.37
N PRO A 181 18.61 -10.44 14.77
CA PRO A 181 17.54 -9.52 15.07
C PRO A 181 16.58 -9.39 13.87
N ALA A 182 15.32 -9.04 14.14
CA ALA A 182 14.36 -8.74 13.09
C ALA A 182 14.72 -7.41 12.41
N SER A 183 14.89 -7.42 11.10
CA SER A 183 15.15 -6.25 10.29
C SER A 183 13.84 -5.74 9.68
N PRO A 184 13.42 -4.49 9.93
CA PRO A 184 12.15 -3.97 9.44
C PRO A 184 12.16 -3.84 7.92
N VAL A 185 11.03 -4.16 7.29
CA VAL A 185 10.78 -3.95 5.86
C VAL A 185 9.64 -2.96 5.71
N ARG A 186 9.86 -1.92 4.90
CA ARG A 186 8.83 -0.94 4.58
C ARG A 186 8.21 -1.27 3.23
N ILE A 187 6.90 -1.44 3.23
CA ILE A 187 6.10 -1.58 2.02
C ILE A 187 5.32 -0.27 1.82
N ASN A 188 5.46 0.37 0.68
CA ASN A 188 4.65 1.52 0.29
C ASN A 188 3.68 1.10 -0.81
N ARG A 189 2.51 1.76 -0.88
CA ARG A 189 1.58 1.58 -1.99
C ARG A 189 1.23 2.93 -2.57
N TYR A 190 1.29 3.03 -3.88
CA TYR A 190 1.07 4.23 -4.65
C TYR A 190 -0.04 4.03 -5.68
N ALA A 191 -0.94 5.00 -5.79
CA ALA A 191 -1.84 5.08 -6.93
C ALA A 191 -1.08 5.63 -8.14
N LEU A 192 -1.35 5.07 -9.32
CA LEU A 192 -0.80 5.57 -10.57
C LEU A 192 -1.82 6.49 -11.24
N PRO A 193 -1.43 7.71 -11.65
CA PRO A 193 -2.33 8.56 -12.42
C PRO A 193 -2.56 7.91 -13.79
N PRO A 194 -3.78 7.99 -14.35
CA PRO A 194 -4.03 7.58 -15.73
C PRO A 194 -3.18 8.40 -16.71
N PRO A 195 -2.94 7.88 -17.93
CA PRO A 195 -2.20 8.61 -18.96
C PRO A 195 -2.83 9.98 -19.27
N GLN A 196 -2.01 11.03 -19.45
CA GLN A 196 -2.52 12.41 -19.61
C GLN A 196 -3.52 12.59 -20.75
N HIS A 197 -3.39 11.82 -21.84
CA HIS A 197 -4.30 11.91 -22.97
C HIS A 197 -5.73 11.45 -22.64
N THR A 198 -5.91 10.57 -21.65
CA THR A 198 -7.25 10.16 -21.19
C THR A 198 -7.90 11.23 -20.31
N LEU A 199 -7.11 12.11 -19.68
CA LEU A 199 -7.61 13.18 -18.82
C LEU A 199 -8.22 14.35 -19.61
N ALA A 200 -8.02 14.43 -20.92
CA ALA A 200 -8.55 15.52 -21.75
C ALA A 200 -10.08 15.61 -21.75
N SER A 201 -10.77 14.48 -21.51
CA SER A 201 -12.23 14.42 -21.38
C SER A 201 -12.73 14.50 -19.92
N SER A 202 -11.83 14.70 -18.96
CA SER A 202 -12.18 14.88 -17.54
C SER A 202 -12.71 16.29 -17.31
N GLU A 203 -13.67 16.44 -16.38
CA GLU A 203 -14.09 17.77 -15.89
C GLU A 203 -12.94 18.52 -15.19
N PHE A 204 -11.91 17.77 -14.76
CA PHE A 204 -10.72 18.31 -14.11
C PHE A 204 -9.44 17.96 -14.91
N PRO A 205 -9.20 18.58 -16.08
CA PRO A 205 -8.07 18.21 -16.95
C PRO A 205 -6.69 18.52 -16.33
N ARG A 206 -6.64 19.41 -15.33
CA ARG A 206 -5.42 19.76 -14.57
C ARG A 206 -5.19 18.86 -13.35
N TYR A 207 -6.17 18.05 -12.98
CA TYR A 207 -6.07 17.14 -11.84
C TYR A 207 -5.47 15.81 -12.31
N PRO A 208 -4.62 15.13 -11.50
CA PRO A 208 -3.92 13.92 -11.94
C PRO A 208 -4.82 12.69 -12.13
N PHE A 209 -6.13 12.80 -11.91
CA PHE A 209 -7.09 11.71 -11.97
C PHE A 209 -8.38 12.12 -12.70
N HIS A 210 -9.11 11.12 -13.20
CA HIS A 210 -10.41 11.34 -13.86
C HIS A 210 -11.44 11.90 -12.87
N SER A 211 -12.40 12.68 -13.38
CA SER A 211 -13.60 13.03 -12.63
C SER A 211 -14.61 11.87 -12.65
N VAL A 212 -15.20 11.55 -11.51
CA VAL A 212 -16.31 10.61 -11.38
C VAL A 212 -17.60 11.40 -11.19
N GLU A 213 -18.63 11.06 -11.98
CA GLU A 213 -19.96 11.65 -11.88
C GLU A 213 -20.84 10.87 -10.89
N PHE A 214 -21.51 11.59 -10.02
CA PHE A 214 -22.53 11.08 -9.12
C PHE A 214 -23.85 11.80 -9.38
N ALA A 215 -24.85 11.04 -9.83
CA ALA A 215 -26.19 11.54 -10.02
C ALA A 215 -27.04 11.23 -8.77
N GLY A 216 -27.62 12.28 -8.19
CA GLY A 216 -28.58 12.18 -7.10
C GLY A 216 -29.98 12.60 -7.55
N SER A 217 -30.99 11.89 -7.06
CA SER A 217 -32.39 12.36 -7.06
C SER A 217 -32.85 12.51 -5.63
N VAL A 218 -33.55 13.59 -5.33
CA VAL A 218 -34.00 13.85 -3.96
C VAL A 218 -35.17 12.95 -3.63
N THR A 219 -35.01 12.11 -2.61
CA THR A 219 -36.15 11.56 -1.88
C THR A 219 -36.26 12.35 -0.59
N GLY A 220 -37.22 13.28 -0.51
CA GLY A 220 -37.45 14.06 0.69
C GLY A 220 -37.73 13.13 1.89
N PRO A 221 -37.36 13.51 3.12
CA PRO A 221 -37.79 12.78 4.30
C PRO A 221 -39.32 12.73 4.35
N SER A 222 -39.91 11.72 4.99
CA SER A 222 -41.38 11.57 5.08
C SER A 222 -42.09 12.78 5.70
N ASN A 223 -41.34 13.68 6.36
CA ASN A 223 -41.82 14.91 7.00
C ASN A 223 -41.31 16.20 6.31
N SER A 224 -40.96 16.12 5.02
CA SER A 224 -40.56 17.27 4.19
C SER A 224 -41.65 18.34 4.18
N ARG A 225 -41.29 19.60 4.41
CA ARG A 225 -42.22 20.74 4.32
C ARG A 225 -42.44 21.20 2.89
N VAL A 226 -41.44 21.02 2.04
CA VAL A 226 -41.51 21.16 0.59
C VAL A 226 -42.22 19.92 0.02
N PRO A 227 -43.16 20.08 -0.93
CA PRO A 227 -43.82 18.95 -1.56
C PRO A 227 -42.82 17.94 -2.15
N ALA A 228 -42.98 16.66 -1.82
CA ALA A 228 -42.04 15.61 -2.21
C ALA A 228 -41.94 15.44 -3.73
N ASP A 229 -43.03 15.69 -4.46
CA ASP A 229 -43.07 15.71 -5.92
C ASP A 229 -42.18 16.84 -6.48
N VAL A 230 -42.18 18.02 -5.85
CA VAL A 230 -41.30 19.14 -6.22
C VAL A 230 -39.83 18.79 -6.00
N LEU A 231 -39.48 18.24 -4.83
CA LEU A 231 -38.09 17.87 -4.54
C LEU A 231 -37.59 16.74 -5.45
N SER A 232 -38.43 15.74 -5.74
CA SER A 232 -38.04 14.59 -6.59
C SER A 232 -37.66 14.98 -8.02
N LYS A 233 -38.14 16.14 -8.48
CA LYS A 233 -37.84 16.75 -9.79
C LYS A 233 -36.53 17.55 -9.78
N LEU A 234 -35.93 17.80 -8.62
CA LEU A 234 -34.63 18.45 -8.54
C LEU A 234 -33.51 17.44 -8.82
N ARG A 235 -32.71 17.70 -9.85
CA ARG A 235 -31.57 16.85 -10.24
C ARG A 235 -30.27 17.49 -9.83
N VAL A 236 -29.42 16.69 -9.19
CA VAL A 236 -28.07 17.09 -8.81
C VAL A 236 -27.07 16.15 -9.47
N LEU A 237 -26.08 16.72 -10.16
CA LEU A 237 -24.87 16.02 -10.57
C LEU A 237 -23.69 16.58 -9.77
N ALA A 238 -22.84 15.70 -9.28
CA ALA A 238 -21.61 16.09 -8.63
C ALA A 238 -20.42 15.36 -9.27
N TYR A 239 -19.35 16.10 -9.50
CA TYR A 239 -18.10 15.61 -10.05
C TYR A 239 -16.99 15.84 -9.02
N ILE A 240 -16.27 14.77 -8.72
CA ILE A 240 -15.07 14.77 -7.87
C ILE A 240 -13.97 13.93 -8.53
N PRO A 241 -12.68 14.15 -8.22
CA PRO A 241 -11.64 13.26 -8.68
C PRO A 241 -11.83 11.82 -8.17
N GLU A 242 -11.50 10.85 -9.02
CA GLU A 242 -11.49 9.42 -8.69
C GLU A 242 -10.60 9.12 -7.49
N HIS A 243 -9.43 9.76 -7.45
CA HIS A 243 -8.49 9.70 -6.34
C HIS A 243 -7.97 11.09 -6.01
N ILE A 244 -7.71 11.36 -4.72
CA ILE A 244 -7.21 12.64 -4.20
C ILE A 244 -5.80 12.40 -3.64
N PRO A 245 -4.73 12.98 -4.23
CA PRO A 245 -3.40 12.90 -3.66
C PRO A 245 -3.36 13.52 -2.27
N MET A 246 -2.83 12.81 -1.27
CA MET A 246 -2.73 13.35 0.09
C MET A 246 -1.87 14.61 0.18
N ASP A 247 -0.96 14.84 -0.77
CA ASP A 247 -0.09 16.02 -0.83
C ASP A 247 -0.74 17.25 -1.49
N SER A 248 -1.92 17.11 -2.08
CA SER A 248 -2.59 18.19 -2.83
C SER A 248 -3.18 19.31 -1.97
N LYS A 249 -3.44 19.06 -0.67
CA LYS A 249 -4.13 19.96 0.30
C LYS A 249 -5.53 20.43 -0.07
N THR A 250 -5.92 20.38 -1.35
CA THR A 250 -7.25 20.72 -1.85
C THR A 250 -7.64 19.75 -2.97
N PHE A 251 -8.95 19.61 -3.22
CA PHE A 251 -9.46 18.92 -4.39
C PHE A 251 -10.65 19.67 -5.01
N PRO A 252 -10.81 19.65 -6.33
CA PRO A 252 -11.93 20.32 -6.98
C PRO A 252 -13.24 19.54 -6.79
N LEU A 253 -14.32 20.28 -6.56
CA LEU A 253 -15.70 19.82 -6.55
C LEU A 253 -16.46 20.63 -7.60
N TYR A 254 -17.18 19.94 -8.48
CA TYR A 254 -18.05 20.58 -9.46
C TYR A 254 -19.46 20.04 -9.31
N LEU A 255 -20.43 20.95 -9.12
CA LEU A 255 -21.83 20.62 -8.89
C LEU A 255 -22.67 21.21 -10.02
N ARG A 256 -23.65 20.44 -10.48
CA ARG A 256 -24.68 20.90 -11.41
C ARG A 256 -26.05 20.63 -10.81
N LEU A 257 -26.90 21.64 -10.82
CA LEU A 257 -28.25 21.59 -10.26
C LEU A 257 -29.26 22.04 -11.32
N ARG A 258 -30.32 21.26 -11.53
CA ARG A 258 -31.43 21.67 -12.41
C ARG A 258 -32.81 21.23 -11.90
N PRO A 259 -33.86 22.03 -12.13
CA PRO A 259 -35.24 21.62 -11.95
C PRO A 259 -35.73 20.87 -13.20
N GLU A 260 -35.95 19.56 -13.11
CA GLU A 260 -36.41 18.72 -14.22
C GLU A 260 -37.90 18.42 -14.10
N GLY A 261 -38.73 18.98 -14.99
CA GLY A 261 -40.18 18.72 -15.00
C GLY A 261 -40.97 19.50 -13.95
N LEU A 262 -40.39 20.55 -13.36
CA LEU A 262 -41.13 21.55 -12.59
C LEU A 262 -41.81 22.54 -13.53
N THR A 263 -43.06 22.88 -13.22
CA THR A 263 -43.80 23.95 -13.91
C THR A 263 -43.18 25.32 -13.61
N ALA A 264 -43.45 26.32 -14.45
CA ALA A 264 -42.94 27.68 -14.24
C ALA A 264 -43.35 28.27 -12.88
N GLU A 265 -44.55 27.95 -12.38
CA GLU A 265 -45.03 28.38 -11.08
C GLU A 265 -44.28 27.69 -9.93
N GLU A 266 -44.07 26.37 -10.01
CA GLU A 266 -43.29 25.63 -9.01
C GLU A 266 -41.82 26.10 -9.00
N ARG A 267 -41.22 26.33 -10.17
CA ARG A 267 -39.85 26.86 -10.30
C ARG A 267 -39.70 28.25 -9.67
N LYS A 268 -40.72 29.10 -9.79
CA LYS A 268 -40.71 30.43 -9.16
C LYS A 268 -40.78 30.34 -7.63
N ARG A 269 -41.45 29.32 -7.11
CA ARG A 269 -41.63 29.10 -5.66
C ARG A 269 -40.46 28.39 -5.02
N LEU A 270 -39.77 27.52 -5.76
CA LEU A 270 -38.59 26.80 -5.30
C LEU A 270 -37.35 27.69 -5.38
N ARG A 271 -36.67 27.88 -4.25
CA ARG A 271 -35.39 28.57 -4.18
C ARG A 271 -34.35 27.68 -3.51
N VAL A 272 -33.10 27.81 -3.93
CA VAL A 272 -31.95 27.14 -3.31
C VAL A 272 -30.95 28.23 -2.93
N PRO A 273 -31.18 28.93 -1.79
CA PRO A 273 -30.37 30.10 -1.43
C PRO A 273 -28.92 29.77 -1.11
N LYS A 274 -28.65 28.57 -0.58
CA LYS A 274 -27.31 28.20 -0.09
C LYS A 274 -27.11 26.69 -0.12
N PHE A 275 -25.83 26.29 -0.12
CA PHE A 275 -25.43 24.91 0.11
C PHE A 275 -24.27 24.85 1.11
N ALA A 276 -24.10 23.71 1.76
CA ALA A 276 -23.02 23.40 2.69
C ALA A 276 -22.23 22.21 2.17
N VAL A 277 -20.95 22.14 2.55
CA VAL A 277 -20.07 21.03 2.23
C VAL A 277 -19.40 20.55 3.51
N SER A 278 -19.41 19.24 3.74
CA SER A 278 -18.75 18.62 4.88
C SER A 278 -17.95 17.41 4.41
N ALA A 279 -16.64 17.39 4.66
CA ALA A 279 -15.78 16.25 4.34
C ALA A 279 -15.37 15.54 5.63
N THR A 280 -15.53 14.21 5.67
CA THR A 280 -15.26 13.41 6.85
C THR A 280 -14.34 12.22 6.58
N GLN A 281 -13.45 11.92 7.54
CA GLN A 281 -12.68 10.69 7.63
C GLN A 281 -13.33 9.82 8.71
N THR A 282 -13.78 8.63 8.32
CA THR A 282 -14.26 7.59 9.23
C THR A 282 -13.20 6.53 9.41
N GLU A 283 -12.77 6.31 10.65
CA GLU A 283 -11.88 5.22 11.05
C GLU A 283 -12.68 4.13 11.75
N LEU A 284 -12.57 2.91 11.25
CA LEU A 284 -13.22 1.72 11.80
C LEU A 284 -12.13 0.76 12.31
N SER A 285 -11.90 0.77 13.63
CA SER A 285 -11.01 -0.16 14.31
C SER A 285 -11.76 -1.41 14.75
N ARG A 286 -11.07 -2.55 14.79
CA ARG A 286 -11.67 -3.86 15.10
C ARG A 286 -10.78 -4.65 16.05
N SER A 287 -11.40 -5.42 16.95
CA SER A 287 -10.68 -6.37 17.82
C SER A 287 -10.27 -7.66 17.12
N SER A 288 -10.70 -7.88 15.88
CA SER A 288 -10.33 -9.04 15.06
C SER A 288 -10.33 -8.70 13.56
N ILE A 289 -9.66 -9.52 12.76
CA ILE A 289 -9.63 -9.38 11.31
C ILE A 289 -11.04 -9.46 10.73
N SER A 290 -11.38 -8.53 9.82
CA SER A 290 -12.71 -8.56 9.20
C SER A 290 -12.90 -9.79 8.31
N LYS A 291 -14.09 -10.40 8.33
CA LYS A 291 -14.43 -11.55 7.48
C LYS A 291 -14.21 -11.24 6.00
N THR A 292 -14.69 -10.08 5.56
CA THR A 292 -14.54 -9.61 4.17
C THR A 292 -13.07 -9.49 3.76
N TYR A 293 -12.18 -9.07 4.67
CA TYR A 293 -10.74 -9.02 4.38
C TYR A 293 -10.14 -10.43 4.28
N ALA A 294 -10.48 -11.32 5.21
CA ALA A 294 -9.97 -12.70 5.23
C ALA A 294 -10.48 -13.55 4.05
N GLU A 295 -11.69 -13.29 3.56
CA GLU A 295 -12.24 -13.89 2.35
C GLU A 295 -11.58 -13.31 1.08
N LYS A 296 -11.29 -12.00 1.11
CA LYS A 296 -10.66 -11.32 -0.03
C LYS A 296 -9.19 -11.69 -0.16
N TRP A 297 -8.43 -11.94 0.90
CA TRP A 297 -6.97 -12.09 0.83
C TRP A 297 -6.46 -13.41 1.40
N PRO A 298 -5.32 -13.94 0.91
CA PRO A 298 -4.78 -15.24 1.36
C PRO A 298 -4.07 -15.10 2.71
N VAL A 299 -4.82 -14.74 3.75
CA VAL A 299 -4.32 -14.64 5.13
C VAL A 299 -4.20 -16.03 5.77
N PRO A 300 -3.25 -16.25 6.69
CA PRO A 300 -3.12 -17.50 7.43
C PRO A 300 -4.42 -17.91 8.13
N PRO A 301 -4.73 -19.21 8.18
CA PRO A 301 -5.97 -19.71 8.77
C PRO A 301 -6.04 -19.42 10.27
N PRO A 302 -7.24 -19.44 10.90
CA PRO A 302 -7.41 -19.13 12.31
C PRO A 302 -6.56 -19.96 13.29
N SER A 303 -6.14 -21.17 12.91
CA SER A 303 -5.20 -22.00 13.69
C SER A 303 -3.80 -21.39 13.80
N GLU A 304 -3.41 -20.61 12.80
CA GLU A 304 -2.13 -19.90 12.73
C GLU A 304 -2.25 -18.43 13.11
N GLN A 305 -3.40 -17.98 13.61
CA GLN A 305 -3.57 -16.61 14.08
C GLN A 305 -3.33 -16.53 15.59
N PRO A 306 -2.91 -15.37 16.12
CA PRO A 306 -2.94 -15.10 17.56
C PRO A 306 -4.37 -15.27 18.11
N PRO A 307 -4.55 -15.71 19.37
CA PRO A 307 -3.51 -16.12 20.32
C PRO A 307 -2.98 -17.55 20.11
N LYS A 308 -3.59 -18.36 19.22
CA LYS A 308 -3.23 -19.78 19.03
C LYS A 308 -1.78 -19.96 18.58
N LYS A 309 -1.31 -19.10 17.67
CA LYS A 309 0.10 -19.02 17.27
C LYS A 309 0.61 -17.59 17.48
N ALA A 310 1.41 -17.40 18.51
CA ALA A 310 2.07 -16.13 18.84
C ALA A 310 2.76 -15.50 17.64
N LEU A 311 2.69 -14.17 17.50
CA LEU A 311 3.56 -13.40 16.60
C LEU A 311 5.02 -13.51 17.04
N ARG A 312 5.98 -13.56 16.11
CA ARG A 312 7.40 -13.76 16.48
C ARG A 312 8.00 -12.54 17.16
N ALA A 313 7.72 -11.36 16.63
CA ALA A 313 7.94 -10.09 17.31
C ALA A 313 6.59 -9.42 17.54
N ARG A 314 6.42 -8.95 18.75
CA ARG A 314 5.21 -8.29 19.23
C ARG A 314 5.55 -6.85 19.55
N ARG A 315 4.54 -6.00 19.57
CA ARG A 315 4.66 -4.68 20.17
C ARG A 315 5.18 -4.77 21.61
N THR A 316 5.90 -3.74 22.03
CA THR A 316 6.61 -3.76 23.33
C THR A 316 5.67 -3.58 24.52
N ASP A 317 4.56 -2.90 24.29
CA ASP A 317 3.48 -2.56 25.23
C ASP A 317 2.36 -3.63 25.34
N VAL A 318 2.57 -4.80 24.73
CA VAL A 318 1.56 -5.89 24.73
C VAL A 318 1.46 -6.56 26.10
N ARG A 319 2.54 -6.51 26.89
CA ARG A 319 2.61 -7.21 28.18
C ARG A 319 1.57 -6.69 29.17
N GLU A 320 1.29 -5.41 29.13
CA GLU A 320 0.30 -4.75 29.97
C GLU A 320 -1.11 -5.27 29.68
N TYR A 321 -1.44 -5.54 28.41
CA TYR A 321 -2.71 -6.13 28.00
C TYR A 321 -2.79 -7.61 28.36
N GLU A 322 -1.71 -8.38 28.15
CA GLU A 322 -1.68 -9.81 28.46
C GLU A 322 -1.79 -10.09 29.96
N CYS A 323 -1.23 -9.22 30.81
CA CYS A 323 -1.38 -9.29 32.26
C CYS A 323 -2.78 -8.88 32.76
N GLY A 324 -3.69 -8.50 31.87
CA GLY A 324 -5.04 -8.04 32.23
C GLY A 324 -5.05 -6.69 32.96
N LEU A 325 -3.95 -5.93 32.89
CA LEU A 325 -3.86 -4.59 33.49
C LEU A 325 -4.66 -3.56 32.68
N LEU A 326 -4.96 -3.87 31.41
CA LEU A 326 -5.75 -3.06 30.50
C LEU A 326 -6.90 -3.89 29.91
N LEU A 327 -8.08 -3.27 29.80
CA LEU A 327 -9.30 -3.94 29.34
C LEU A 327 -9.14 -4.42 27.89
N SER A 328 -9.29 -5.72 27.67
CA SER A 328 -9.47 -6.29 26.32
C SER A 328 -10.95 -6.27 25.97
N ALA A 329 -11.30 -5.64 24.84
CA ALA A 329 -12.68 -5.67 24.38
C ALA A 329 -13.09 -7.11 23.98
N PRO A 330 -14.38 -7.46 24.04
CA PRO A 330 -14.87 -8.72 23.51
C PRO A 330 -14.43 -8.96 22.05
N PRO A 331 -14.26 -10.22 21.62
CA PRO A 331 -13.97 -10.52 20.22
C PRO A 331 -15.08 -9.98 19.30
N SER A 332 -14.70 -9.48 18.14
CA SER A 332 -15.61 -8.85 17.16
C SER A 332 -16.20 -7.50 17.58
N THR A 333 -15.60 -6.85 18.58
CA THR A 333 -15.91 -5.44 18.89
C THR A 333 -15.30 -4.55 17.81
N SER A 334 -16.05 -3.56 17.37
CA SER A 334 -15.55 -2.52 16.47
C SER A 334 -15.85 -1.15 17.05
N ALA A 335 -14.91 -0.21 16.92
CA ALA A 335 -15.13 1.18 17.27
C ALA A 335 -15.04 2.04 16.00
N LYS A 336 -15.93 3.02 15.91
CA LYS A 336 -16.00 3.95 14.79
C LYS A 336 -15.70 5.35 15.30
N ASN A 337 -14.67 5.98 14.76
CA ASN A 337 -14.37 7.38 14.98
C ASN A 337 -14.59 8.14 13.67
N THR A 338 -15.16 9.35 13.75
CA THR A 338 -15.40 10.19 12.57
C THR A 338 -14.86 11.57 12.84
N TYR A 339 -14.05 12.07 11.91
CA TYR A 339 -13.35 13.34 12.01
C TYR A 339 -13.70 14.22 10.82
N SER A 340 -13.82 15.53 11.03
CA SER A 340 -13.90 16.48 9.92
C SER A 340 -12.52 16.67 9.31
N ILE A 341 -12.43 16.60 7.98
CA ILE A 341 -11.19 16.86 7.25
C ILE A 341 -11.11 18.32 6.80
N LEU A 342 -12.21 19.07 6.86
CA LEU A 342 -12.24 20.47 6.48
C LEU A 342 -11.59 21.34 7.56
N PRO A 343 -10.81 22.38 7.21
CA PRO A 343 -10.34 23.40 8.15
C PRO A 343 -11.48 24.01 8.98
N THR A 344 -11.21 24.42 10.21
CA THR A 344 -12.25 25.00 11.10
C THR A 344 -12.72 26.40 10.69
N ASP A 345 -11.93 27.09 9.87
CA ASP A 345 -12.24 28.37 9.25
C ASP A 345 -12.91 28.22 7.88
N PHE A 346 -13.12 26.99 7.41
CA PHE A 346 -13.81 26.75 6.15
C PHE A 346 -15.31 27.14 6.28
N PRO A 347 -15.89 27.88 5.32
CA PRO A 347 -17.28 28.33 5.43
C PRO A 347 -18.26 27.18 5.56
N ASP A 348 -19.16 27.26 6.55
CA ASP A 348 -20.23 26.27 6.73
C ASP A 348 -21.25 26.30 5.57
N TYR A 349 -21.48 27.49 5.00
CA TYR A 349 -22.46 27.71 3.94
C TYR A 349 -21.90 28.60 2.83
N PHE A 350 -22.22 28.22 1.60
CA PHE A 350 -21.96 28.97 0.38
C PHE A 350 -23.28 29.53 -0.14
N SER A 351 -23.37 30.85 -0.22
CA SER A 351 -24.51 31.54 -0.82
C SER A 351 -24.50 31.35 -2.33
N LEU A 352 -25.62 30.88 -2.88
CA LEU A 352 -25.85 30.87 -4.32
C LEU A 352 -26.35 32.26 -4.72
N HIS A 353 -25.44 33.22 -4.75
CA HIS A 353 -25.70 34.61 -5.14
C HIS A 353 -26.15 34.68 -6.60
N ASP A 354 -27.47 34.62 -6.81
CA ASP A 354 -28.29 35.34 -7.80
C ASP A 354 -29.78 34.93 -7.68
N THR A 355 -30.11 33.88 -6.93
CA THR A 355 -31.49 33.37 -6.80
C THR A 355 -32.47 34.29 -6.05
N THR A 356 -32.01 35.42 -5.51
CA THR A 356 -32.82 36.38 -4.75
C THR A 356 -33.14 37.67 -5.50
N SER A 357 -32.51 37.96 -6.64
CA SER A 357 -33.10 38.94 -7.55
C SER A 357 -34.37 38.31 -8.11
N ASP A 358 -35.46 39.06 -8.27
CA ASP A 358 -36.74 38.55 -8.83
C ASP A 358 -36.57 37.89 -10.22
N THR A 359 -35.37 38.00 -10.81
CA THR A 359 -34.94 37.47 -12.10
C THR A 359 -33.94 36.31 -12.05
N GLY A 360 -33.27 36.00 -10.93
CA GLY A 360 -32.09 35.11 -10.94
C GLY A 360 -32.28 33.70 -10.34
N GLY A 361 -33.52 33.29 -10.07
CA GLY A 361 -33.86 31.95 -9.56
C GLY A 361 -34.12 30.89 -10.65
N PHE A 362 -34.64 29.73 -10.25
CA PHE A 362 -35.18 28.75 -11.21
C PHE A 362 -36.36 29.27 -12.06
N ALA A 363 -36.86 30.47 -11.73
CA ALA A 363 -37.93 31.17 -12.45
C ALA A 363 -37.55 31.59 -13.88
N ASP A 364 -36.26 31.60 -14.23
CA ASP A 364 -35.80 31.94 -15.57
C ASP A 364 -36.33 30.94 -16.62
N ALA A 365 -36.87 31.47 -17.73
CA ALA A 365 -37.31 30.68 -18.88
C ALA A 365 -36.17 29.89 -19.52
N ALA A 366 -34.90 30.25 -19.28
CA ALA A 366 -33.74 29.45 -19.68
C ALA A 366 -33.82 27.99 -19.19
N PHE A 367 -34.47 27.74 -18.03
CA PHE A 367 -34.67 26.38 -17.52
C PHE A 367 -35.74 25.59 -18.26
N ASP A 368 -36.39 26.14 -19.29
CA ASP A 368 -37.22 25.38 -20.23
C ASP A 368 -36.35 24.53 -21.19
N ASP A 369 -35.09 24.93 -21.41
CA ASP A 369 -34.12 24.10 -22.10
C ASP A 369 -33.61 22.99 -21.15
N PRO A 370 -33.75 21.70 -21.51
CA PRO A 370 -33.23 20.59 -20.71
C PRO A 370 -31.72 20.65 -20.48
N ASN A 371 -30.98 21.43 -21.27
CA ASN A 371 -29.52 21.59 -21.14
C ASN A 371 -29.10 22.73 -20.21
N THR A 372 -30.03 23.47 -19.62
CA THR A 372 -29.71 24.55 -18.67
C THR A 372 -29.46 24.00 -17.27
N TRP A 373 -28.29 24.31 -16.70
CA TRP A 373 -27.87 23.89 -15.38
C TRP A 373 -27.32 25.07 -14.59
N VAL A 374 -27.63 25.14 -13.30
CA VAL A 374 -26.86 25.94 -12.35
C VAL A 374 -25.56 25.19 -12.08
N GLN A 375 -24.43 25.85 -12.31
CA GLN A 375 -23.11 25.24 -12.16
C GLN A 375 -22.36 25.91 -11.01
N MET A 376 -21.76 25.10 -10.14
CA MET A 376 -20.96 25.57 -9.02
C MET A 376 -19.63 24.84 -9.03
N ARG A 377 -18.54 25.58 -8.81
CA ARG A 377 -17.19 25.02 -8.71
C ARG A 377 -16.54 25.51 -7.43
N LEU A 378 -16.00 24.57 -6.67
CA LEU A 378 -15.38 24.81 -5.38
C LEU A 378 -14.08 24.01 -5.28
N ASP A 379 -13.01 24.63 -4.81
CA ASP A 379 -11.83 23.88 -4.39
C ASP A 379 -11.96 23.61 -2.88
N VAL A 380 -12.16 22.34 -2.52
CA VAL A 380 -12.39 21.91 -1.14
C VAL A 380 -11.04 21.65 -0.46
N PRO A 381 -10.65 22.46 0.54
CA PRO A 381 -9.42 22.25 1.28
C PRO A 381 -9.57 21.13 2.30
N PHE A 382 -8.46 20.49 2.62
CA PHE A 382 -8.39 19.50 3.67
C PHE A 382 -7.10 19.65 4.49
N ARG A 383 -7.14 19.22 5.75
CA ARG A 383 -6.03 19.31 6.69
C ARG A 383 -5.42 17.94 7.00
N ASP A 384 -4.11 17.94 7.22
CA ASP A 384 -3.37 16.74 7.61
C ASP A 384 -3.65 16.34 9.07
N VAL A 385 -3.98 17.28 9.94
CA VAL A 385 -4.31 17.07 11.36
C VAL A 385 -5.79 17.41 11.56
N LEU A 386 -6.58 16.46 12.01
CA LEU A 386 -8.05 16.51 11.92
C LEU A 386 -8.73 17.14 13.14
N VAL A 387 -7.99 17.37 14.23
CA VAL A 387 -8.50 18.02 15.44
C VAL A 387 -7.56 19.15 15.85
N ASN A 388 -8.15 20.29 16.24
CA ASN A 388 -7.38 21.43 16.72
C ASN A 388 -6.82 21.09 18.11
N LYS A 389 -5.52 21.34 18.31
CA LYS A 389 -4.84 21.06 19.59
C LYS A 389 -5.54 21.73 20.77
N ASP A 390 -6.03 22.95 20.57
CA ASP A 390 -6.69 23.77 21.60
C ASP A 390 -8.04 23.19 22.06
N GLN A 391 -8.68 22.34 21.25
CA GLN A 391 -9.94 21.68 21.63
C GLN A 391 -9.73 20.41 22.47
N LEU A 392 -8.47 19.99 22.64
CA LEU A 392 -8.07 18.76 23.29
C LEU A 392 -7.25 19.05 24.56
N GLU A 393 -7.55 20.10 25.33
CA GLU A 393 -6.90 20.35 26.64
C GLU A 393 -7.00 19.13 27.58
N GLN A 394 -8.07 18.33 27.47
CA GLN A 394 -8.25 17.08 28.23
C GLN A 394 -7.43 15.90 27.68
N TYR A 395 -6.77 16.09 26.54
CA TYR A 395 -6.03 15.09 25.79
C TYR A 395 -4.75 15.69 25.17
N GLU A 396 -4.10 16.67 25.83
CA GLU A 396 -2.81 17.28 25.38
C GLU A 396 -1.74 16.23 25.02
N ASP A 397 -1.96 15.07 25.60
CA ASP A 397 -1.15 13.91 25.71
C ASP A 397 -1.49 12.79 24.71
N MET A 398 -2.61 12.92 23.98
CA MET A 398 -3.00 11.98 22.95
C MET A 398 -2.53 12.48 21.58
N PRO A 399 -2.01 11.58 20.72
CA PRO A 399 -1.63 11.97 19.38
C PRO A 399 -2.85 12.41 18.59
N LEU A 400 -2.71 13.55 17.92
CA LEU A 400 -3.79 14.13 17.14
C LEU A 400 -4.11 13.21 15.95
N PRO A 401 -5.40 12.94 15.66
CA PRO A 401 -5.80 12.17 14.51
C PRO A 401 -5.31 12.88 13.24
N LYS A 402 -4.70 12.10 12.33
CA LYS A 402 -4.15 12.61 11.07
C LYS A 402 -4.96 12.08 9.89
N LEU A 403 -4.93 12.82 8.78
CA LEU A 403 -5.42 12.34 7.49
C LEU A 403 -4.67 11.06 7.10
N ARG A 404 -5.44 10.03 6.74
CA ARG A 404 -4.90 8.75 6.29
C ARG A 404 -5.33 8.46 4.86
N PRO A 405 -4.59 7.63 4.10
CA PRO A 405 -5.09 7.13 2.82
C PRO A 405 -6.39 6.35 3.03
N SER A 406 -7.25 6.32 2.00
CA SER A 406 -8.43 5.47 1.98
C SER A 406 -7.97 4.03 1.88
N GLU A 407 -8.25 3.24 2.91
CA GLU A 407 -7.72 1.89 2.99
C GLU A 407 -8.69 0.95 3.69
N ARG A 408 -8.84 -0.26 3.13
CA ARG A 408 -9.55 -1.37 3.76
C ARG A 408 -8.54 -2.34 4.35
N GLY A 409 -7.92 -1.94 5.46
CA GLY A 409 -6.94 -2.74 6.17
C GLY A 409 -7.55 -3.89 6.99
N PRO A 410 -6.69 -4.75 7.57
CA PRO A 410 -7.10 -5.94 8.29
C PRO A 410 -7.82 -5.62 9.63
N LEU A 411 -7.26 -4.70 10.42
CA LEU A 411 -7.78 -4.28 11.73
C LEU A 411 -8.36 -2.87 11.69
N LEU A 412 -7.70 -1.92 11.01
CA LEU A 412 -8.22 -0.59 10.73
C LEU A 412 -8.76 -0.49 9.29
N SER A 413 -9.88 0.20 9.13
CA SER A 413 -10.31 0.70 7.82
C SER A 413 -10.56 2.19 7.87
N VAL A 414 -10.14 2.90 6.84
CA VAL A 414 -10.31 4.35 6.69
C VAL A 414 -11.14 4.61 5.45
N VAL A 415 -12.29 5.29 5.64
CA VAL A 415 -13.21 5.65 4.58
C VAL A 415 -13.46 7.15 4.64
N HIS A 416 -13.51 7.80 3.48
CA HIS A 416 -13.76 9.23 3.39
C HIS A 416 -15.07 9.49 2.64
N ALA A 417 -15.78 10.52 3.07
CA ALA A 417 -17.04 10.93 2.46
C ALA A 417 -17.15 12.45 2.42
N LEU A 418 -17.77 12.95 1.36
CA LEU A 418 -18.14 14.35 1.17
C LEU A 418 -19.66 14.44 1.16
N ASP A 419 -20.22 15.13 2.13
CA ASP A 419 -21.62 15.50 2.18
C ASP A 419 -21.81 16.90 1.59
N VAL A 420 -22.66 17.01 0.58
CA VAL A 420 -23.12 18.27 0.01
C VAL A 420 -24.58 18.45 0.39
N VAL A 421 -24.90 19.51 1.13
CA VAL A 421 -26.24 19.78 1.65
C VAL A 421 -26.80 21.06 1.04
N PHE A 422 -27.79 20.96 0.16
CA PHE A 422 -28.51 22.11 -0.40
C PHE A 422 -29.68 22.47 0.52
N ILE A 423 -29.80 23.73 0.87
CA ILE A 423 -30.95 24.24 1.61
C ILE A 423 -31.95 24.75 0.59
N CYS A 424 -33.10 24.10 0.53
CA CYS A 424 -34.19 24.43 -0.38
C CYS A 424 -35.30 25.13 0.41
N SER A 425 -35.83 26.22 -0.13
CA SER A 425 -37.00 26.90 0.41
C SER A 425 -38.13 26.92 -0.62
N TYR A 426 -39.37 26.75 -0.17
CA TYR A 426 -40.56 26.74 -1.01
C TYR A 426 -41.64 27.68 -0.48
N ASP A 427 -42.04 28.65 -1.29
CA ASP A 427 -43.06 29.63 -0.93
C ASP A 427 -44.47 29.00 -1.05
N SER A 428 -45.26 28.96 0.03
CA SER A 428 -46.63 28.44 0.00
C SER A 428 -47.64 29.51 -0.42
N LEU A 429 -48.51 29.21 -1.39
CA LEU A 429 -49.53 30.15 -1.89
C LEU A 429 -50.72 30.36 -0.93
N GLU A 430 -50.91 29.47 0.06
CA GLU A 430 -52.10 29.46 0.91
C GLU A 430 -51.98 30.34 2.18
N GLY A 431 -50.80 30.90 2.48
CA GLY A 431 -50.54 31.70 3.67
C GLY A 431 -50.65 33.22 3.44
N GLY A 432 -51.87 33.73 3.27
CA GLY A 432 -52.12 35.15 3.12
C GLY A 432 -51.68 35.98 4.35
N ALA A 433 -50.70 36.87 4.13
CA ALA A 433 -50.39 38.05 4.95
C ALA A 433 -49.99 37.81 6.42
N SER A 434 -48.68 37.58 6.64
CA SER A 434 -47.78 38.41 7.48
C SER A 434 -46.64 37.57 8.04
N GLY A 435 -45.45 37.66 7.42
CA GLY A 435 -44.19 37.14 7.96
C GLY A 435 -43.87 35.67 7.69
N ALA A 436 -44.38 35.10 6.58
CA ALA A 436 -44.23 33.68 6.26
C ALA A 436 -42.77 33.29 5.95
N ASP A 437 -42.10 32.69 6.94
CA ASP A 437 -40.93 31.84 6.70
C ASP A 437 -41.35 30.72 5.74
N GLY A 438 -40.82 30.75 4.52
CA GLY A 438 -41.05 29.69 3.53
C GLY A 438 -40.70 28.31 4.09
N ALA A 439 -41.35 27.27 3.58
CA ALA A 439 -41.03 25.90 3.97
C ALA A 439 -39.57 25.59 3.58
N THR A 440 -38.70 25.34 4.56
CA THR A 440 -37.29 25.00 4.33
C THR A 440 -37.05 23.51 4.56
N ASP A 441 -36.34 22.88 3.61
CA ASP A 441 -35.87 21.49 3.70
C ASP A 441 -34.41 21.38 3.25
N GLU A 442 -33.74 20.32 3.69
CA GLU A 442 -32.35 20.01 3.34
C GLU A 442 -32.27 18.84 2.37
N LEU A 443 -31.54 19.04 1.28
CA LEU A 443 -31.18 18.00 0.32
C LEU A 443 -29.73 17.61 0.53
N ARG A 444 -29.48 16.37 0.93
CA ARG A 444 -28.13 15.82 1.14
C ARG A 444 -27.71 14.86 0.02
N LEU A 445 -26.51 15.07 -0.49
CA LEU A 445 -25.80 14.18 -1.40
C LEU A 445 -24.49 13.72 -0.74
N THR A 446 -24.27 12.42 -0.59
CA THR A 446 -23.06 11.86 0.00
C THR A 446 -22.20 11.21 -1.08
N LEU A 447 -20.98 11.70 -1.25
CA LEU A 447 -20.03 11.27 -2.27
C LEU A 447 -18.84 10.55 -1.61
N PRO A 448 -18.44 9.36 -2.07
CA PRO A 448 -17.25 8.69 -1.54
C PRO A 448 -15.99 9.42 -2.00
N LEU A 449 -15.07 9.69 -1.08
CA LEU A 449 -13.75 10.25 -1.39
C LEU A 449 -12.68 9.16 -1.31
N SER A 450 -11.65 9.25 -2.16
CA SER A 450 -10.55 8.28 -2.21
C SER A 450 -9.19 8.97 -2.11
N PHE A 451 -8.74 9.26 -0.89
CA PHE A 451 -7.40 9.77 -0.63
C PHE A 451 -6.31 8.70 -0.89
N VAL A 452 -5.29 9.02 -1.68
CA VAL A 452 -4.23 8.08 -2.07
C VAL A 452 -2.84 8.69 -1.92
N ARG A 453 -1.84 7.83 -1.75
CA ARG A 453 -0.43 8.22 -1.84
C ARG A 453 -0.02 8.22 -3.32
N MET A 454 0.64 9.29 -3.73
CA MET A 454 1.26 9.39 -5.05
C MET A 454 2.76 9.15 -4.91
N PRO A 455 3.41 8.53 -5.92
CA PRO A 455 4.86 8.48 -5.94
C PRO A 455 5.37 9.91 -6.04
N ARG A 456 6.34 10.27 -5.20
CA ARG A 456 6.94 11.61 -5.27
C ARG A 456 7.61 11.72 -6.64
N ARG A 457 7.11 12.63 -7.48
CA ARG A 457 7.83 13.00 -8.70
C ARG A 457 9.16 13.57 -8.24
N ASN A 458 10.25 12.86 -8.54
CA ASN A 458 11.57 13.33 -8.20
C ASN A 458 11.78 14.66 -8.95
N PRO A 459 11.90 15.82 -8.27
CA PRO A 459 11.94 17.13 -8.92
C PRO A 459 13.14 17.28 -9.88
N TYR A 460 14.16 16.44 -9.72
CA TYR A 460 15.34 16.36 -10.57
C TYR A 460 15.09 15.75 -11.96
N HIS A 461 13.93 15.14 -12.20
CA HIS A 461 13.47 14.75 -13.53
C HIS A 461 12.37 15.70 -14.02
N SER A 462 12.63 17.01 -13.88
CA SER A 462 12.01 17.96 -14.79
C SER A 462 12.56 17.63 -16.17
N THR A 463 11.81 16.86 -16.96
CA THR A 463 12.02 16.76 -18.40
C THR A 463 12.32 18.17 -18.88
N THR A 464 13.54 18.37 -19.38
CA THR A 464 13.95 19.59 -20.06
C THR A 464 12.89 19.83 -21.13
N GLU A 465 11.93 20.71 -20.83
CA GLU A 465 11.06 21.27 -21.84
C GLU A 465 12.02 21.99 -22.77
N LEU A 466 12.32 21.33 -23.90
CA LEU A 466 13.03 21.94 -25.00
C LEU A 466 12.28 23.24 -25.30
N PRO A 467 12.90 24.42 -25.13
CA PRO A 467 12.29 25.64 -25.60
C PRO A 467 12.02 25.45 -27.09
N GLY A 468 10.82 25.79 -27.55
CA GLY A 468 10.47 25.73 -28.96
C GLY A 468 11.53 26.46 -29.78
N VAL A 469 12.31 25.71 -30.53
CA VAL A 469 13.25 26.24 -31.51
C VAL A 469 12.65 25.96 -32.88
N ASP A 470 12.20 27.04 -33.50
CA ASP A 470 11.95 27.13 -34.93
C ASP A 470 13.14 26.55 -35.71
N SER A 471 12.79 25.81 -36.75
CA SER A 471 13.70 25.17 -37.67
C SER A 471 14.78 26.12 -38.18
N ARG A 472 16.06 25.84 -37.84
CA ARG A 472 17.21 25.86 -38.77
C ARG A 472 18.54 25.46 -38.10
N GLU A 473 19.13 24.41 -38.68
CA GLU A 473 20.56 24.07 -38.77
C GLU A 473 21.53 24.52 -37.65
N ALA A 474 22.01 23.54 -36.86
CA ALA A 474 23.43 23.36 -36.58
C ALA A 474 23.68 21.98 -35.94
N MET A 475 24.55 21.18 -36.58
CA MET A 475 25.12 19.95 -36.03
C MET A 475 26.03 20.26 -34.85
N LEU A 476 25.67 19.86 -33.62
CA LEU A 476 26.63 19.58 -32.55
C LEU A 476 26.14 18.41 -31.69
N SER A 477 27.06 17.48 -31.45
CA SER A 477 26.89 16.19 -30.77
C SER A 477 26.42 16.33 -29.32
N PRO A 478 25.63 15.38 -28.78
CA PRO A 478 25.20 15.43 -27.39
C PRO A 478 26.31 14.96 -26.42
N PRO A 479 26.39 15.51 -25.20
CA PRO A 479 27.27 15.01 -24.16
C PRO A 479 26.75 13.66 -23.62
N ILE A 480 27.63 12.66 -23.68
CA ILE A 480 27.38 11.30 -23.17
C ILE A 480 27.54 11.32 -21.64
N SER A 481 26.43 11.17 -20.92
CA SER A 481 26.45 10.79 -19.50
C SER A 481 26.35 9.27 -19.39
N PRO A 482 27.33 8.55 -18.80
CA PRO A 482 27.47 7.11 -18.99
C PRO A 482 26.59 6.18 -18.11
N TYR A 483 25.64 6.68 -17.30
CA TYR A 483 24.89 5.82 -16.37
C TYR A 483 23.36 6.01 -16.30
N SER A 484 22.75 6.73 -17.23
CA SER A 484 21.29 6.86 -17.29
C SER A 484 20.68 6.14 -18.51
N VAL A 485 20.99 4.86 -18.69
CA VAL A 485 20.25 4.03 -19.65
C VAL A 485 19.05 3.47 -18.92
N ALA A 486 17.90 4.12 -19.09
CA ALA A 486 16.61 3.50 -18.80
C ALA A 486 16.57 2.17 -19.57
N LEU A 487 16.30 1.06 -18.88
CA LEU A 487 16.20 -0.24 -19.51
C LEU A 487 15.20 -0.15 -20.68
N PRO A 488 15.56 -0.62 -21.89
CA PRO A 488 14.70 -0.50 -23.05
C PRO A 488 13.37 -1.20 -22.80
N ALA A 489 12.28 -0.56 -23.23
CA ALA A 489 10.94 -1.11 -23.10
C ALA A 489 10.83 -2.44 -23.87
N TYR A 490 9.96 -3.35 -23.43
CA TYR A 490 9.85 -4.71 -23.99
C TYR A 490 9.61 -4.74 -25.52
N ASN A 491 8.89 -3.75 -26.04
CA ASN A 491 8.63 -3.55 -27.48
C ASN A 491 9.85 -3.08 -28.29
N GLN A 492 10.93 -2.65 -27.62
CA GLN A 492 12.20 -2.32 -28.25
C GLN A 492 13.08 -3.57 -28.40
N LEU A 493 12.95 -4.54 -27.48
CA LEU A 493 13.71 -5.79 -27.49
C LEU A 493 13.05 -6.90 -28.32
N TYR A 494 11.73 -6.86 -28.54
CA TYR A 494 11.01 -7.91 -29.26
C TYR A 494 10.09 -7.32 -30.34
N TYR A 495 10.02 -7.98 -31.49
CA TYR A 495 8.96 -7.75 -32.49
C TYR A 495 7.60 -8.20 -31.92
N SER A 496 6.51 -7.70 -32.50
CA SER A 496 5.13 -8.06 -32.10
C SER A 496 4.79 -9.55 -32.25
N ASN A 497 5.61 -10.32 -32.99
CA ASN A 497 5.50 -11.77 -33.12
C ASN A 497 6.30 -12.55 -32.06
N GLY A 498 6.91 -11.85 -31.08
CA GLY A 498 7.70 -12.45 -30.00
C GLY A 498 9.14 -12.82 -30.38
N THR A 499 9.59 -12.51 -31.60
CA THR A 499 11.00 -12.69 -31.98
C THR A 499 11.86 -11.56 -31.41
N LEU A 500 13.01 -11.91 -30.82
CA LEU A 500 13.97 -10.94 -30.31
C LEU A 500 14.46 -10.07 -31.48
N ARG A 501 14.39 -8.76 -31.32
CA ARG A 501 15.04 -7.81 -32.24
C ARG A 501 16.54 -7.93 -32.02
N GLU A 502 17.26 -8.34 -33.06
CA GLU A 502 18.71 -8.25 -33.07
C GLU A 502 19.09 -6.77 -32.93
N ASP A 503 19.71 -6.42 -31.80
CA ASP A 503 20.18 -5.06 -31.54
C ASP A 503 21.25 -4.70 -32.59
N PRO A 504 21.03 -3.70 -33.47
CA PRO A 504 22.01 -3.31 -34.49
C PRO A 504 23.19 -2.54 -33.89
N THR A 505 23.19 -2.28 -32.59
CA THR A 505 24.30 -1.63 -31.88
C THR A 505 25.28 -2.72 -31.44
N PRO A 506 26.44 -2.89 -32.11
CA PRO A 506 27.45 -3.81 -31.60
C PRO A 506 27.88 -3.30 -30.22
N LEU A 507 27.55 -4.05 -29.17
CA LEU A 507 28.09 -3.82 -27.85
C LEU A 507 29.60 -3.67 -27.99
N PRO A 508 30.23 -2.61 -27.44
CA PRO A 508 31.66 -2.44 -27.53
C PRO A 508 32.32 -3.68 -26.94
N ARG A 509 32.97 -4.47 -27.80
CA ARG A 509 33.80 -5.59 -27.38
C ARG A 509 34.98 -4.99 -26.62
N TYR A 510 35.04 -5.19 -25.32
CA TYR A 510 36.27 -4.98 -24.57
C TYR A 510 37.28 -6.06 -25.00
N THR A 511 38.02 -5.80 -26.07
CA THR A 511 39.26 -6.51 -26.35
C THR A 511 40.37 -5.91 -25.49
N ARG A 512 41.12 -6.76 -24.79
CA ARG A 512 42.16 -6.34 -23.85
C ARG A 512 43.35 -5.66 -24.56
N ASN A 513 43.44 -5.75 -25.88
CA ASN A 513 44.42 -5.07 -26.72
C ASN A 513 43.88 -4.80 -28.13
N PRO A 514 44.21 -3.64 -28.74
CA PRO A 514 43.78 -3.26 -30.09
C PRO A 514 44.54 -3.96 -31.23
N GLU A 515 45.55 -4.79 -30.94
CA GLU A 515 46.35 -5.50 -31.97
C GLU A 515 45.78 -6.88 -32.35
N ASP A 516 44.82 -7.42 -31.60
CA ASP A 516 44.23 -8.76 -31.84
C ASP A 516 43.00 -8.73 -32.79
N ALA A 517 42.76 -7.61 -33.48
CA ALA A 517 41.68 -7.48 -34.45
C ALA A 517 42.09 -7.98 -35.84
N GLU A 518 42.40 -9.27 -35.98
CA GLU A 518 42.45 -9.94 -37.29
C GLU A 518 41.18 -10.77 -37.56
N ASP A 519 40.81 -10.83 -38.85
CA ASP A 519 39.59 -11.42 -39.40
C ASP A 519 39.35 -12.88 -38.93
N PRO A 520 38.08 -13.26 -38.64
CA PRO A 520 37.79 -14.61 -38.19
C PRO A 520 37.92 -15.63 -39.33
N PRO A 521 38.48 -16.84 -39.08
CA PRO A 521 38.37 -17.95 -40.00
C PRO A 521 36.91 -18.45 -40.06
N LEU A 522 36.52 -18.94 -41.24
CA LEU A 522 35.19 -19.51 -41.50
C LEU A 522 34.84 -20.63 -40.49
N PRO A 523 33.59 -20.71 -40.02
CA PRO A 523 33.18 -21.69 -39.01
C PRO A 523 33.19 -23.12 -39.56
N PRO A 524 33.52 -24.13 -38.73
CA PRO A 524 33.41 -25.53 -39.12
C PRO A 524 31.94 -25.95 -39.25
N VAL A 525 31.64 -26.63 -40.35
CA VAL A 525 30.37 -27.31 -40.61
C VAL A 525 30.16 -28.43 -39.58
N VAL A 526 29.11 -28.34 -38.77
CA VAL A 526 28.68 -29.44 -37.89
C VAL A 526 27.20 -29.77 -38.15
N CYS A 527 26.97 -31.08 -38.22
CA CYS A 527 25.86 -31.80 -38.81
C CYS A 527 24.46 -31.47 -38.28
N LYS A 528 23.50 -31.45 -39.22
CA LYS A 528 22.07 -31.61 -38.96
C LYS A 528 21.79 -33.05 -38.49
N GLN A 529 21.12 -33.21 -37.36
CA GLN A 529 20.38 -34.42 -37.03
C GLN A 529 18.89 -34.09 -36.96
N THR A 530 18.13 -34.67 -37.89
CA THR A 530 16.66 -34.77 -37.89
C THR A 530 16.23 -36.08 -37.20
N PRO A 531 14.95 -36.19 -36.78
CA PRO A 531 14.50 -36.96 -35.61
C PRO A 531 13.98 -38.37 -35.95
N PRO A 532 13.55 -39.17 -34.95
CA PRO A 532 12.62 -40.26 -35.20
C PRO A 532 11.24 -40.04 -34.54
N THR A 533 10.26 -39.76 -35.40
CA THR A 533 9.00 -40.50 -35.66
C THR A 533 8.36 -41.39 -34.57
N LYS A 534 7.24 -40.88 -34.01
CA LYS A 534 5.84 -41.37 -34.00
C LYS A 534 5.43 -42.88 -34.04
N LEU A 535 4.40 -43.16 -33.20
CA LEU A 535 3.20 -44.07 -33.28
C LEU A 535 3.32 -45.53 -32.75
N PRO A 536 2.21 -46.28 -32.44
CA PRO A 536 0.74 -46.00 -32.48
C PRO A 536 -0.06 -46.35 -31.16
N LEU A 537 -1.19 -45.71 -30.81
CA LEU A 537 -2.65 -46.01 -31.02
C LEU A 537 -3.28 -47.28 -30.37
N SER A 538 -4.18 -47.02 -29.39
CA SER A 538 -5.54 -47.61 -29.13
C SER A 538 -5.68 -49.06 -28.59
N PRO A 539 -6.86 -49.53 -28.06
CA PRO A 539 -8.20 -48.91 -27.95
C PRO A 539 -8.97 -49.08 -26.59
N SER A 540 -10.22 -48.63 -26.66
CA SER A 540 -11.40 -48.46 -25.78
C SER A 540 -12.05 -49.63 -25.01
N ALA A 541 -12.82 -49.29 -23.96
CA ALA A 541 -14.13 -49.85 -23.53
C ALA A 541 -14.74 -48.83 -22.52
N GLU A 542 -15.92 -48.21 -22.64
CA GLU A 542 -17.30 -48.69 -22.77
C GLU A 542 -17.75 -49.72 -21.72
N THR A 543 -18.41 -49.26 -20.66
CA THR A 543 -19.56 -49.97 -20.07
C THR A 543 -20.58 -49.00 -19.45
N THR A 544 -21.82 -49.27 -19.83
CA THR A 544 -23.15 -48.73 -19.51
C THR A 544 -23.70 -49.04 -18.10
N GLY A 545 -24.70 -48.26 -17.67
CA GLY A 545 -25.83 -48.71 -16.81
C GLY A 545 -26.09 -47.82 -15.57
N THR A 546 -27.16 -47.00 -15.54
CA THR A 546 -28.51 -47.27 -14.92
C THR A 546 -28.43 -47.48 -13.39
N ASP A 547 -29.20 -46.87 -12.48
CA ASP A 547 -30.54 -46.30 -12.50
C ASP A 547 -30.80 -45.55 -11.16
N SER A 548 -31.56 -44.45 -11.26
CA SER A 548 -32.75 -44.03 -10.49
C SER A 548 -33.01 -44.34 -8.98
N ILE A 549 -33.81 -43.42 -8.40
CA ILE A 549 -34.73 -43.50 -7.23
C ILE A 549 -34.24 -42.83 -5.92
N THR A 550 -34.70 -41.62 -5.54
CA THR A 550 -35.95 -41.14 -4.88
C THR A 550 -35.92 -41.11 -3.33
N THR A 551 -36.18 -39.90 -2.80
CA THR A 551 -36.90 -39.53 -1.54
C THR A 551 -36.35 -39.77 -0.12
N ARG A 552 -36.45 -38.66 0.65
CA ARG A 552 -36.85 -38.47 2.07
C ARG A 552 -35.95 -39.04 3.18
N ALA A 553 -35.41 -38.14 4.01
CA ALA A 553 -36.07 -37.62 5.21
C ALA A 553 -35.53 -36.21 5.53
#